data_AF-A0A957F3T7-F1
#
_entry.id   AF-A0A957F3T7-F1
#
_cell.length_a   1.000
_cell.length_b   1.000
_cell.length_c   1.000
_cell.angle_alpha   90.00
_cell.angle_beta   90.00
_cell.angle_gamma   90.00
#
_symmetry.space_group_name_H-M   'P 1'
#
loop_
_entity.id
_entity.type
_entity.pdbx_description
1 polymer ?
#
loop_
_entity_poly.entity_id
_entity_poly.type
_entity_poly.pdbx_seq_one_letter_code
_entity_poly.pdbx_strand_id
1 'polypeptide(L)'
;MALAAAVQGARHTAQQITWTDDAGNAEDLTGATLTGYIKQSGAVRPIDGALDIVTAAAGVFTWTYGADDVATVGECNVQFVATF
;
A
#
# COMPACT_ATOMS: atom_id res chain seq x y z
N MET A 1 10.03 5.43 0.84
CA MET A 1 9.41 5.45 -0.50
C MET A 1 8.12 6.28 -0.46
N ALA A 2 7.86 7.12 -1.47
CA ALA A 2 6.70 8.01 -1.49
C ALA A 2 5.54 7.38 -2.26
N LEU A 3 4.32 7.44 -1.69
CA LEU A 3 3.09 6.99 -2.34
C LEU A 3 2.52 8.11 -3.22
N ALA A 4 1.81 7.73 -4.28
CA ALA A 4 1.06 8.70 -5.07
C ALA A 4 -0.12 9.25 -4.26
N ALA A 5 -0.55 10.47 -4.59
CA ALA A 5 -1.74 11.04 -3.99
C ALA A 5 -2.99 10.25 -4.41
N ALA A 6 -3.78 9.82 -3.43
CA ALA A 6 -5.05 9.17 -3.67
C ALA A 6 -6.19 10.22 -3.79
N VAL A 7 -7.14 9.98 -4.69
CA VAL A 7 -8.37 10.76 -4.78
C VAL A 7 -9.44 10.10 -3.92
N GLN A 8 -10.19 10.88 -3.15
CA GLN A 8 -11.28 10.38 -2.32
C GLN A 8 -12.24 9.52 -3.16
N GLY A 9 -12.49 8.29 -2.72
CA GLY A 9 -13.38 7.35 -3.42
C GLY A 9 -12.84 6.73 -4.71
N ALA A 10 -11.56 6.95 -5.07
CA ALA A 10 -10.96 6.47 -6.33
C ALA A 10 -10.64 4.97 -6.33
N ARG A 11 -11.67 4.14 -6.24
CA ARG A 11 -11.57 2.68 -6.14
C ARG A 11 -11.35 1.96 -7.47
N HIS A 12 -11.42 2.68 -8.59
CA HIS A 12 -11.32 2.08 -9.93
C HIS A 12 -9.87 1.86 -10.38
N THR A 13 -8.95 2.73 -9.96
CA THR A 13 -7.55 2.69 -10.40
C THR A 13 -6.69 2.21 -9.26
N ALA A 14 -6.15 0.99 -9.39
CA ALA A 14 -5.16 0.50 -8.45
C ALA A 14 -3.88 1.33 -8.52
N GLN A 15 -3.30 1.62 -7.37
CA GLN A 15 -2.00 2.26 -7.30
C GLN A 15 -0.90 1.21 -7.40
N GLN A 16 0.01 1.37 -8.35
CA GLN A 16 1.22 0.54 -8.40
C GLN A 16 2.30 1.12 -7.49
N ILE A 17 2.95 0.25 -6.72
CA ILE A 17 3.91 0.62 -5.69
C ILE A 17 5.15 -0.26 -5.86
N THR A 18 6.34 0.36 -5.81
CA THR A 18 7.62 -0.33 -5.76
C THR A 18 8.19 -0.20 -4.35
N TRP A 19 8.23 -1.30 -3.61
CA TRP A 19 8.82 -1.35 -2.28
C TRP A 19 10.34 -1.34 -2.39
N THR A 20 10.97 -0.32 -1.81
CA THR A 20 12.43 -0.23 -1.71
C THR A 20 12.90 -0.06 -0.27
N ASP A 21 14.12 -0.50 0.02
CA ASP A 21 14.84 -0.21 1.26
C ASP A 21 15.32 1.26 1.31
N ASP A 22 16.01 1.63 2.40
CA ASP A 22 16.57 2.97 2.60
C ASP A 22 17.71 3.31 1.62
N ALA A 23 18.31 2.31 0.98
CA ALA A 23 19.34 2.46 -0.05
C ALA A 23 18.75 2.51 -1.47
N GLY A 24 17.44 2.30 -1.63
CA GLY A 24 16.74 2.29 -2.91
C GLY A 24 16.74 0.94 -3.63
N ASN A 25 17.19 -0.14 -3.00
CA ASN A 25 17.09 -1.48 -3.57
C ASN A 25 15.65 -1.99 -3.44
N ALA A 26 15.17 -2.69 -4.46
CA ALA A 26 13.86 -3.32 -4.41
C ALA A 26 13.84 -4.46 -3.38
N GLU A 27 12.78 -4.51 -2.57
CA GLU A 27 12.54 -5.61 -1.63
C GLU A 27 11.99 -6.83 -2.39
N ASP A 28 12.54 -8.04 -2.17
CA ASP A 28 12.00 -9.26 -2.78
C ASP A 28 10.77 -9.75 -2.00
N LEU A 29 9.62 -9.75 -2.66
CA LEU A 29 8.33 -10.16 -2.09
C LEU A 29 7.98 -11.62 -2.42
N THR A 30 8.93 -12.43 -2.89
CA THR A 30 8.66 -13.82 -3.29
C THR A 30 8.16 -14.65 -2.12
N GLY A 31 6.96 -15.22 -2.25
CA GLY A 31 6.31 -15.99 -1.19
C GLY A 31 5.63 -15.14 -0.12
N ALA A 32 5.69 -13.81 -0.22
CA ALA A 32 5.10 -12.93 0.77
C ALA A 32 3.57 -12.86 0.68
N THR A 33 2.92 -12.78 1.83
CA THR A 33 1.54 -12.29 1.97
C THR A 33 1.58 -10.84 2.46
N LEU A 34 0.90 -9.94 1.73
CA LEU A 34 0.86 -8.51 2.02
C LEU A 34 -0.38 -8.16 2.86
N THR A 35 -0.14 -7.35 3.89
CA THR A 35 -1.17 -6.67 4.69
C THR A 35 -0.73 -5.23 4.93
N GLY A 36 -1.54 -4.43 5.63
CA GLY A 36 -1.11 -3.10 6.03
C GLY A 36 -2.12 -2.35 6.87
N TYR A 37 -1.70 -1.18 7.33
CA TYR A 37 -2.50 -0.28 8.15
C TYR A 37 -2.37 1.15 7.67
N ILE A 38 -3.46 1.91 7.84
CA ILE A 38 -3.52 3.34 7.59
C ILE A 38 -3.68 4.05 8.93
N LYS A 39 -2.80 5.00 9.20
CA LYS A 39 -2.86 5.88 10.35
C LYS A 39 -3.19 7.30 9.93
N GLN A 40 -4.27 7.85 10.47
CA GLN A 40 -4.77 9.20 10.18
C GLN A 40 -5.28 9.84 11.46
N SER A 41 -4.79 11.04 11.80
CA SER A 41 -5.21 11.81 12.97
C SER A 41 -5.29 11.01 14.29
N GLY A 42 -4.35 10.06 14.49
CA GLY A 42 -4.28 9.21 15.67
C GLY A 42 -5.11 7.92 15.60
N ALA A 43 -6.07 7.81 14.68
CA ALA A 43 -6.79 6.57 14.40
C ALA A 43 -5.94 5.64 13.52
N VAL A 44 -6.02 4.34 13.79
CA VAL A 44 -5.38 3.28 12.99
C VAL A 44 -6.46 2.35 12.50
N ARG A 45 -6.43 2.04 11.20
CA ARG A 45 -7.33 1.07 10.56
C ARG A 45 -6.53 0.12 9.66
N PRO A 46 -6.93 -1.14 9.52
CA PRO A 46 -6.34 -2.01 8.50
C PRO A 46 -6.65 -1.47 7.10
N ILE A 47 -5.80 -1.80 6.13
CA ILE A 47 -6.13 -1.62 4.71
C ILE A 47 -7.28 -2.57 4.38
N ASP A 48 -8.38 -2.04 3.83
CA ASP A 48 -9.54 -2.83 3.40
C ASP A 48 -9.50 -3.17 1.90
N GLY A 49 -8.65 -2.47 1.14
CA GLY A 49 -8.36 -2.74 -0.26
C GLY A 49 -7.52 -4.00 -0.50
N ALA A 50 -7.50 -4.45 -1.76
CA ALA A 50 -6.70 -5.59 -2.18
C ALA A 50 -5.24 -5.19 -2.41
N LEU A 51 -4.32 -6.04 -1.94
CA LEU A 51 -2.88 -5.91 -2.16
C LEU A 51 -2.41 -7.11 -2.97
N ASP A 52 -2.04 -6.89 -4.23
CA ASP A 52 -1.65 -7.95 -5.16
C ASP A 52 -0.21 -7.77 -5.61
N ILE A 53 0.63 -8.80 -5.42
CA ILE A 53 2.01 -8.78 -5.90
C ILE A 53 2.01 -8.92 -7.42
N VAL A 54 2.66 -7.98 -8.11
CA VAL A 54 2.77 -7.94 -9.58
C VAL A 54 4.10 -8.54 -10.03
N THR A 55 5.21 -8.05 -9.47
CA THR A 55 6.57 -8.52 -9.79
C THR A 55 7.36 -8.67 -8.50
N ALA A 56 7.29 -9.86 -7.90
CA ALA A 56 7.82 -10.15 -6.56
C ALA A 56 9.31 -9.79 -6.40
N ALA A 57 10.16 -10.27 -7.31
CA ALA A 57 11.61 -10.02 -7.28
C ALA A 57 12.01 -8.54 -7.49
N ALA A 58 11.07 -7.70 -7.92
CA ALA A 58 11.27 -6.26 -8.09
C ALA A 58 10.51 -5.42 -7.06
N GLY A 59 9.94 -6.06 -6.02
CA GLY A 59 9.18 -5.38 -4.98
C GLY A 59 7.92 -4.67 -5.48
N VAL A 60 7.37 -5.06 -6.63
CA VAL A 60 6.23 -4.38 -7.24
C VAL A 60 4.93 -5.06 -6.85
N PHE A 61 4.01 -4.29 -6.28
CA PHE A 61 2.65 -4.72 -5.98
C PHE A 61 1.65 -3.60 -6.30
N THR A 62 0.37 -3.96 -6.43
CA THR A 62 -0.72 -3.01 -6.57
C THR A 62 -1.56 -2.94 -5.30
N TRP A 63 -2.00 -1.74 -4.97
CA TRP A 63 -3.03 -1.50 -3.97
C TRP A 63 -4.30 -1.02 -4.67
N THR A 64 -5.29 -1.89 -4.75
CA THR A 64 -6.65 -1.53 -5.18
C THR A 64 -7.40 -1.02 -3.97
N TYR A 65 -7.65 0.28 -3.92
CA TYR A 65 -8.26 0.93 -2.76
C TYR A 65 -9.62 0.34 -2.39
N GLY A 66 -9.77 0.03 -1.10
CA GLY A 66 -11.05 -0.25 -0.48
C GLY A 66 -11.87 1.02 -0.23
N ALA A 67 -13.04 0.86 0.39
CA ALA A 67 -13.91 1.99 0.68
C ALA A 67 -13.33 2.84 1.81
N ASP A 68 -12.80 2.19 2.85
CA ASP A 68 -12.30 2.85 4.06
C ASP A 68 -10.89 3.41 3.86
N ASP A 69 -10.12 2.85 2.93
CA ASP A 69 -8.79 3.35 2.55
C ASP A 69 -8.82 4.83 2.16
N VAL A 70 -9.77 5.19 1.29
CA VAL A 70 -9.89 6.54 0.67
C VAL A 70 -11.20 7.25 1.01
N ALA A 71 -11.82 6.91 2.15
CA ALA A 71 -13.06 7.54 2.62
C ALA A 71 -12.87 8.99 3.08
N THR A 72 -11.72 9.30 3.69
CA THR A 72 -11.47 10.58 4.37
C THR A 72 -10.31 11.33 3.73
N VAL A 73 -10.55 12.58 3.34
CA VAL A 73 -9.52 13.48 2.79
C VAL A 73 -8.54 13.89 3.89
N GLY A 74 -7.24 13.87 3.58
CA GLY A 74 -6.19 14.37 4.45
C GLY A 74 -4.90 13.58 4.30
N GLU A 75 -3.92 13.92 5.13
CA GLU A 75 -2.66 13.18 5.19
C GLU A 75 -2.83 11.87 5.97
N CYS A 76 -2.34 10.79 5.38
CA CYS A 76 -2.38 9.44 5.94
C CYS A 76 -0.98 8.85 5.92
N ASN A 77 -0.58 8.19 6.99
CA ASN A 77 0.60 7.34 7.00
C ASN A 77 0.16 5.91 6.70
N VAL A 78 0.73 5.31 5.66
CA VAL A 78 0.43 3.93 5.27
C VAL A 78 1.63 3.06 5.58
N GLN A 79 1.39 1.94 6.25
CA GLN A 79 2.40 0.94 6.54
C GLN A 79 1.99 -0.37 5.88
N PHE A 80 2.83 -0.89 4.99
CA PHE A 80 2.69 -2.23 4.42
C PHE A 80 3.50 -3.23 5.26
N VAL A 81 3.02 -4.47 5.32
CA VAL A 81 3.63 -5.56 6.06
C VAL A 81 3.66 -6.79 5.15
N ALA A 82 4.86 -7.31 4.93
CA ALA A 82 5.09 -8.58 4.24
C ALA A 82 5.38 -9.68 5.26
N THR A 83 4.76 -10.85 5.08
CA THR A 83 4.99 -12.06 5.89
C THR A 83 5.30 -13.23 4.97
N PHE A 84 6.29 -14.04 5.30
CA PHE A 84 6.82 -15.14 4.46
C PHE A 84 6.48 -16.51 5.05
#